data_AF-A0A380C3R7-F1
#
_entry.id   AF-A0A380C3R7-F1
#
_cell.length_a   1.000
_cell.length_b   1.000
_cell.length_c   1.000
_cell.angle_alpha   90.00
_cell.angle_beta   90.00
_cell.angle_gamma   90.00
#
_symmetry.space_group_name_H-M   'P 1'
#
loop_
_entity.id
_entity.type
_entity.pdbx_description
1 polymer ?
#
loop_
_entity_poly.entity_id
_entity_poly.type
_entity_poly.pdbx_seq_one_letter_code
_entity_poly.pdbx_strand_id
1 'polypeptide(L)'
;MFLDKIRTPGKSSLSRKIANTTLIFIAGLILGITPKALNETASNLLPYFLEVLDLRNFFSNMGIWIFLAMLIAMYSNSPFRSAINVFLFFIGIVGSYYIYTVEMAGFFLNHI
;
A
#
# COMPACT_ATOMS: atom_id res chain seq x y z
N MET A 1 20.14 27.84 12.91
CA MET A 1 19.78 26.64 12.12
C MET A 1 18.63 27.02 11.18
N PHE A 2 18.93 27.25 9.91
CA PHE A 2 18.08 27.96 8.92
C PHE A 2 16.85 27.17 8.42
N LEU A 3 16.65 25.93 8.89
CA LEU A 3 15.70 24.96 8.34
C LEU A 3 14.30 25.02 8.96
N ASP A 4 14.14 25.63 10.13
CA ASP A 4 12.82 25.78 10.78
C ASP A 4 11.89 26.75 10.04
N LYS A 5 12.44 27.56 9.14
CA LYS A 5 11.71 28.62 8.44
C LYS A 5 10.92 28.15 7.21
N ILE A 6 11.11 26.90 6.78
CA ILE A 6 10.49 26.35 5.56
C ILE A 6 9.30 25.44 5.90
N ARG A 7 9.22 24.93 7.13
CA ARG A 7 8.21 23.94 7.53
C ARG A 7 7.53 24.37 8.83
N THR A 8 6.71 25.42 8.78
CA THR A 8 5.83 25.73 9.92
C THR A 8 4.85 24.56 10.09
N PRO A 9 4.90 23.78 11.19
CA PRO A 9 3.97 22.68 11.38
C PRO A 9 2.57 23.27 11.59
N GLY A 10 1.74 23.21 10.55
CA GLY A 10 0.33 23.55 10.66
C GLY A 10 -0.27 22.74 11.80
N LYS A 11 -1.01 23.39 12.71
CA LYS A 11 -1.70 22.74 13.83
C LYS A 11 -2.80 21.81 13.30
N SER A 12 -2.40 20.63 12.83
CA SER A 12 -3.32 19.57 12.45
C SER A 12 -3.77 18.84 13.71
N SER A 13 -5.09 18.65 13.84
CA SER A 13 -5.67 17.92 14.97
C SER A 13 -5.14 16.49 15.01
N LEU A 14 -4.98 15.96 16.22
CA LEU A 14 -4.50 14.59 16.44
C LEU A 14 -5.39 13.58 15.70
N SER A 15 -6.70 13.78 15.69
CA SER A 15 -7.66 12.92 14.99
C SER A 15 -7.41 12.88 13.48
N ARG A 16 -7.09 14.02 12.85
CA ARG A 16 -6.79 14.07 11.41
C ARG A 16 -5.47 13.37 11.08
N LYS A 17 -4.49 13.44 11.98
CA LYS A 17 -3.22 12.71 11.87
C LYS A 17 -3.47 11.19 11.93
N ILE A 18 -4.23 10.73 12.90
CA ILE A 18 -4.57 9.30 13.05
C ILE A 18 -5.34 8.81 11.84
N ALA A 19 -6.41 9.51 11.45
CA ALA A 19 -7.22 9.16 10.27
C ALA A 19 -6.36 9.04 9.00
N ASN A 20 -5.44 9.98 8.77
CA ASN A 20 -4.54 9.92 7.63
C ASN A 20 -3.64 8.67 7.63
N THR A 21 -3.05 8.33 8.79
CA THR A 21 -2.21 7.14 8.92
C THR A 21 -3.04 5.86 8.72
N THR A 22 -4.25 5.81 9.26
CA THR A 22 -5.17 4.68 9.06
C THR A 22 -5.57 4.53 7.60
N LEU A 23 -5.86 5.62 6.89
CA LEU A 23 -6.19 5.58 5.46
C LEU A 23 -5.01 5.07 4.62
N ILE A 24 -3.77 5.51 4.94
CA ILE A 24 -2.56 5.03 4.26
C ILE A 24 -2.37 3.52 4.47
N PHE A 25 -2.61 3.05 5.69
CA PHE A 25 -2.55 1.62 6.01
C PHE A 25 -3.60 0.82 5.22
N ILE A 26 -4.86 1.28 5.21
CA ILE A 26 -5.96 0.65 4.45
C ILE A 26 -5.64 0.64 2.95
N ALA A 27 -5.11 1.74 2.41
CA ALA A 27 -4.67 1.80 1.02
C ALA A 27 -3.60 0.74 0.72
N GLY A 28 -2.63 0.55 1.63
CA GLY A 28 -1.64 -0.51 1.52
C GLY A 28 -2.26 -1.91 1.50
N LEU A 29 -3.26 -2.18 2.35
CA LEU A 29 -3.98 -3.47 2.35
C LEU A 29 -4.70 -3.73 1.01
N ILE A 30 -5.45 -2.75 0.51
CA ILE A 30 -6.18 -2.88 -0.77
C ILE A 30 -5.19 -3.12 -1.91
N LEU A 31 -4.10 -2.35 -1.93
CA LEU A 31 -3.07 -2.46 -2.95
C LEU A 31 -2.30 -3.79 -2.89
N GLY A 32 -2.08 -4.38 -1.72
CA GLY A 32 -1.41 -5.69 -1.61
C GLY A 32 -2.28 -6.86 -2.07
N ILE A 33 -3.60 -6.75 -1.94
CA ILE A 33 -4.56 -7.77 -2.41
C ILE A 33 -4.79 -7.69 -3.92
N THR A 34 -4.83 -6.47 -4.47
CA THR A 34 -5.21 -6.20 -5.87
C THR A 34 -4.47 -7.08 -6.89
N PRO A 35 -3.13 -7.21 -6.87
CA PRO A 35 -2.40 -8.03 -7.85
C PRO A 35 -2.80 -9.51 -7.80
N LYS A 36 -3.18 -10.00 -6.62
CA LYS A 36 -3.54 -11.40 -6.41
C LYS A 36 -4.98 -11.69 -6.85
N ALA A 37 -5.90 -10.75 -6.59
CA ALA A 37 -7.25 -10.81 -7.14
C ALA A 37 -7.27 -10.77 -8.68
N LEU A 38 -6.39 -9.95 -9.30
CA LEU A 38 -6.25 -9.94 -10.76
C LEU A 38 -5.66 -11.26 -11.30
N ASN A 39 -4.78 -11.93 -10.56
CA ASN A 39 -4.21 -13.23 -10.98
C ASN A 39 -5.22 -14.37 -10.95
N GLU A 40 -6.17 -14.34 -10.02
CA GLU A 40 -7.18 -15.39 -9.84
C GLU A 40 -8.40 -15.19 -10.73
N THR A 41 -8.59 -13.98 -11.28
CA THR A 41 -9.67 -13.69 -12.23
C THR A 41 -9.28 -14.21 -13.62
N ALA A 42 -10.12 -15.08 -14.19
CA ALA A 42 -9.91 -15.58 -15.55
C ALA A 42 -9.93 -14.42 -16.56
N SER A 43 -9.00 -14.44 -17.52
CA SER A 43 -8.83 -13.35 -18.51
C SER A 43 -10.09 -13.06 -19.33
N ASN A 44 -10.90 -14.09 -19.58
CA ASN A 44 -12.18 -13.99 -20.29
C ASN A 44 -13.30 -13.27 -19.51
N LEU A 45 -13.12 -13.04 -18.20
CA LEU A 45 -14.04 -12.28 -17.34
C LEU A 45 -13.51 -10.88 -17.02
N LEU A 46 -12.24 -10.60 -17.39
CA LEU A 46 -11.60 -9.32 -17.16
C LEU A 46 -11.99 -8.32 -18.26
N PRO A 47 -12.39 -7.09 -17.91
CA PRO A 47 -12.58 -6.03 -18.89
C PRO A 47 -11.34 -5.82 -19.75
N TYR A 48 -11.52 -5.70 -21.07
CA TYR A 48 -10.43 -5.57 -22.06
C TYR A 48 -9.38 -4.50 -21.70
N PHE A 49 -9.79 -3.36 -21.13
CA PHE A 49 -8.86 -2.31 -20.74
C PHE A 49 -7.91 -2.73 -19.61
N LEU A 50 -8.36 -3.57 -18.67
CA LEU A 50 -7.51 -4.08 -17.58
C LEU A 50 -6.53 -5.14 -18.07
N GLU A 51 -6.93 -5.92 -19.08
CA GLU A 51 -6.06 -6.89 -19.74
C GLU A 51 -4.92 -6.17 -20.50
N VAL A 52 -5.23 -5.11 -21.26
CA VAL A 52 -4.22 -4.31 -21.98
C VAL A 52 -3.26 -3.58 -21.04
N LEU A 53 -3.74 -3.12 -19.88
CA LEU A 53 -2.90 -2.45 -18.89
C LEU A 53 -1.87 -3.39 -18.22
N ASP A 54 -2.06 -4.70 -18.31
CA ASP A 54 -1.20 -5.74 -17.70
C ASP A 54 -0.82 -5.39 -16.25
N LEU A 55 -1.83 -5.01 -15.46
CA LEU A 55 -1.64 -4.54 -14.08
C LEU A 55 -0.98 -5.61 -13.21
N ARG A 56 -1.18 -6.89 -13.55
CA ARG A 56 -0.47 -8.02 -12.92
C ARG A 56 1.05 -7.81 -12.95
N ASN A 57 1.60 -7.57 -14.14
CA ASN A 57 3.03 -7.42 -14.32
C ASN A 57 3.51 -6.07 -13.77
N PHE A 58 2.69 -5.02 -13.92
CA PHE A 58 3.00 -3.70 -13.37
C PHE A 58 3.20 -3.74 -11.85
N PHE A 59 2.27 -4.36 -11.11
CA PHE A 59 2.35 -4.48 -9.66
C PHE A 59 3.38 -5.50 -9.17
N SER A 60 3.90 -6.38 -10.04
CA SER A 60 5.02 -7.27 -9.71
C SER A 60 6.34 -6.50 -9.52
N ASN A 61 6.44 -5.27 -10.04
CA ASN A 61 7.66 -4.49 -9.96
C ASN A 61 7.74 -3.71 -8.64
N MET A 62 8.87 -3.84 -7.93
CA MET A 62 9.10 -3.08 -6.69
C MET A 62 9.05 -1.55 -6.88
N GLY A 63 9.32 -1.07 -8.09
CA GLY A 63 9.38 0.36 -8.41
C GLY A 63 8.10 1.12 -8.09
N ILE A 64 6.92 0.56 -8.37
CA ILE A 64 5.65 1.25 -8.09
C ILE A 64 5.42 1.43 -6.59
N TRP A 65 5.76 0.42 -5.79
CA TRP A 65 5.60 0.47 -4.34
C TRP A 65 6.52 1.50 -3.70
N ILE A 66 7.77 1.56 -4.16
CA ILE A 66 8.75 2.56 -3.72
C ILE A 66 8.31 3.97 -4.14
N PHE A 67 7.81 4.13 -5.36
CA PHE A 67 7.29 5.41 -5.84
C PHE A 67 6.11 5.92 -4.99
N LEU A 68 5.14 5.06 -4.68
CA LEU A 68 4.01 5.40 -3.80
C LEU A 68 4.48 5.72 -2.37
N ALA A 69 5.41 4.94 -1.82
CA ALA A 69 6.01 5.21 -0.51
C ALA A 69 6.73 6.57 -0.47
N MET A 70 7.41 6.94 -1.56
CA MET A 70 8.05 8.26 -1.69
C MET A 70 7.02 9.39 -1.68
N LEU A 71 5.91 9.25 -2.41
CA LEU A 71 4.83 10.24 -2.39
C LEU A 71 4.25 10.39 -0.97
N ILE A 72 3.99 9.27 -0.28
CA ILE A 72 3.52 9.27 1.11
C ILE A 72 4.53 9.99 2.03
N ALA A 73 5.83 9.78 1.80
CA ALA A 73 6.88 10.44 2.57
C ALA A 73 6.91 11.95 2.35
N MET A 74 6.83 12.39 1.08
CA MET A 74 6.85 13.81 0.70
C MET A 74 5.67 14.59 1.26
N TYR A 75 4.46 14.02 1.23
CA TYR A 75 3.25 14.68 1.74
C TYR A 75 3.08 14.59 3.26
N SER A 76 3.97 13.89 3.96
CA SER A 76 3.90 13.77 5.41
C SER A 76 4.39 15.04 6.12
N ASN A 77 3.65 15.47 7.15
CA ASN A 77 3.91 16.72 7.86
C ASN A 77 5.25 16.78 8.62
N SER A 78 5.83 15.64 9.01
CA SER A 78 7.13 15.58 9.68
C SER A 78 7.90 14.31 9.33
N PRO A 79 9.25 14.29 9.47
CA PRO A 79 10.07 13.12 9.16
C PRO A 79 9.67 11.86 9.95
N PHE A 80 9.36 12.01 11.24
CA PHE A 80 8.90 10.90 12.06
C PHE A 80 7.54 10.35 11.60
N ARG A 81 6.61 11.24 11.21
CA ARG A 81 5.30 10.84 10.68
C ARG A 81 5.42 10.19 9.31
N SER A 82 6.34 10.66 8.48
CA SER A 82 6.71 10.04 7.21
C SER A 82 7.16 8.60 7.43
N ALA A 83 8.09 8.37 8.36
CA ALA A 83 8.57 7.03 8.67
C ALA A 83 7.43 6.09 9.12
N ILE A 84 6.56 6.54 10.01
CA ILE A 84 5.39 5.76 10.46
C ILE A 84 4.45 5.43 9.30
N ASN A 85 4.10 6.42 8.48
CA ASN A 85 3.16 6.24 7.38
C ASN A 85 3.71 5.27 6.33
N VAL A 86 4.98 5.42 5.95
CA VAL A 86 5.66 4.53 4.98
C VAL A 86 5.80 3.12 5.53
N PHE A 87 6.19 2.98 6.80
CA PHE A 87 6.30 1.68 7.46
C PHE A 87 4.96 0.94 7.49
N LEU A 88 3.88 1.62 7.89
CA LEU A 88 2.54 1.04 7.91
C LEU A 88 2.05 0.71 6.50
N PHE A 89 2.32 1.55 5.51
CA PHE A 89 2.00 1.26 4.11
C PHE A 89 2.63 -0.06 3.65
N PHE A 90 3.92 -0.27 3.92
CA PHE A 90 4.61 -1.52 3.57
C PHE A 90 4.11 -2.73 4.36
N ILE A 91 3.82 -2.58 5.66
CA ILE A 91 3.16 -3.65 6.43
C ILE A 91 1.82 -4.01 5.81
N GLY A 92 1.03 -3.01 5.40
CA GLY A 92 -0.26 -3.23 4.74
C GLY A 92 -0.10 -4.03 3.45
N ILE A 93 0.80 -3.61 2.57
CA ILE A 93 1.05 -4.31 1.30
C ILE A 93 1.54 -5.73 1.54
N VAL A 94 2.62 -5.90 2.30
CA VAL A 94 3.28 -7.20 2.50
C VAL A 94 2.38 -8.14 3.31
N GLY A 95 1.79 -7.64 4.39
CA GLY A 95 0.90 -8.40 5.25
C GLY A 95 -0.33 -8.90 4.50
N SER A 96 -1.02 -8.02 3.76
CA SER A 96 -2.19 -8.43 2.99
C SER A 96 -1.86 -9.38 1.84
N TYR A 97 -0.72 -9.20 1.18
CA TYR A 97 -0.22 -10.14 0.18
C TYR A 97 -0.05 -11.56 0.76
N TYR A 98 0.59 -11.68 1.93
CA TYR A 98 0.78 -12.98 2.57
C TYR A 98 -0.52 -13.56 3.13
N ILE A 99 -1.37 -12.75 3.78
CA ILE A 99 -2.66 -13.20 4.31
C ILE A 99 -3.53 -13.75 3.16
N TYR A 100 -3.67 -13.01 2.06
CA TYR A 100 -4.42 -13.48 0.90
C TYR A 100 -3.79 -14.72 0.27
N THR A 101 -2.47 -14.90 0.37
CA THR A 101 -1.80 -16.14 -0.05
C THR A 101 -2.19 -17.31 0.84
N VAL A 102 -2.15 -17.14 2.15
CA VAL A 102 -2.44 -18.19 3.13
C VAL A 102 -3.90 -18.63 3.07
N GLU A 103 -4.83 -17.69 3.01
CA GLU A 103 -6.28 -17.96 2.97
C GLU A 103 -6.71 -18.67 1.66
N MET A 104 -6.20 -18.21 0.51
CA MET A 104 -6.61 -18.78 -0.79
C MET A 104 -5.81 -20.04 -1.20
N ALA A 105 -4.56 -20.17 -0.78
CA ALA A 105 -3.72 -21.32 -1.14
C ALA A 105 -3.87 -22.53 -0.20
N GLY A 106 -4.67 -22.42 0.87
CA GLY A 106 -4.95 -23.55 1.77
C GLY A 106 -3.71 -24.14 2.46
N PHE A 107 -2.64 -23.35 2.64
CA PHE A 107 -1.32 -23.84 3.06
C PHE A 107 -1.31 -24.44 4.49
N PHE A 108 -2.42 -24.35 5.23
CA PHE A 108 -2.61 -25.00 6.53
C PHE A 108 -3.64 -26.14 6.55
N LEU A 109 -4.22 -26.57 5.41
CA LEU A 109 -5.29 -27.59 5.41
C LEU A 109 -5.05 -28.82 4.51
N ASN A 110 -3.87 -28.99 3.92
CA ASN A 110 -3.56 -30.13 3.05
C ASN A 110 -2.44 -31.07 3.57
N HIS A 111 -2.16 -31.07 4.89
CA HIS A 111 -1.19 -31.99 5.51
C HIS A 111 -1.70 -32.69 6.79
N ILE A 112 -2.98 -33.08 6.84
CA ILE A 112 -3.49 -34.07 7.82
C ILE A 112 -4.32 -35.11 7.07
#